data_AF-A0AAD8PVV0-F1
#
_entry.id   AF-A0AAD8PVV0-F1
#
_cell.length_a   1.000
_cell.length_b   1.000
_cell.length_c   1.000
_cell.angle_alpha   90.00
_cell.angle_beta   90.00
_cell.angle_gamma   90.00
#
_symmetry.space_group_name_H-M   'P 1'
#
loop_
_entity.id
_entity.type
_entity.pdbx_description
1 polymer ?
#
loop_
_entity_poly.entity_id
_entity_poly.type
_entity_poly.pdbx_seq_one_letter_code
_entity_poly.pdbx_strand_id
1 'polypeptide(L)'
;MTSIPSKTLEVSPGITYRYFYSRAARADLPTILFLHGFPSTAADFRPQLEHFAARGCGELEVPVLIVGFGRDEMTAAGLQDEMTRPWARAGYRFEVLDTGHWVMLEDAAGTNRLLEEFVDGLS
;
A
#
# COMPACT_ATOMS: atom_id res chain seq x y z
N MET A 1 -18.47 -4.32 -1.39
CA MET A 1 -17.46 -5.36 -1.70
C MET A 1 -18.20 -6.64 -2.07
N THR A 2 -18.92 -6.64 -3.20
CA THR A 2 -19.79 -7.77 -3.59
C THR A 2 -19.11 -8.70 -4.60
N SER A 3 -18.00 -8.28 -5.20
CA SER A 3 -17.21 -9.00 -6.21
C SER A 3 -16.19 -9.99 -5.61
N ILE A 4 -15.69 -9.73 -4.39
CA ILE A 4 -14.64 -10.53 -3.75
C ILE A 4 -15.26 -11.39 -2.64
N PRO A 5 -15.04 -12.72 -2.64
CA PRO A 5 -15.61 -13.60 -1.62
C PRO A 5 -15.03 -13.29 -0.24
N SER A 6 -15.85 -13.48 0.80
CA SER A 6 -15.44 -13.33 2.20
C SER A 6 -15.63 -14.63 2.97
N LYS A 7 -14.84 -14.78 4.04
CA LYS A 7 -14.96 -15.86 5.01
C LYS A 7 -14.97 -15.28 6.42
N THR A 8 -15.55 -16.04 7.34
CA THR A 8 -15.46 -15.79 8.78
C THR A 8 -14.63 -16.88 9.44
N LEU A 9 -13.81 -16.49 10.41
CA LEU A 9 -12.97 -17.38 11.19
C LEU A 9 -13.07 -16.99 12.66
N GLU A 10 -13.57 -17.90 13.49
CA GLU A 10 -13.51 -17.77 14.94
C GLU A 10 -12.12 -18.22 15.41
N VAL A 11 -11.37 -17.31 16.04
CA VAL A 11 -10.01 -17.61 16.52
C VAL A 11 -9.98 -17.90 18.02
N SER A 12 -10.97 -17.42 18.76
CA SER A 12 -11.20 -17.68 20.18
C SER A 12 -12.65 -17.33 20.54
N PRO A 13 -13.18 -17.78 21.68
CA PRO A 13 -14.54 -17.45 22.10
C PRO A 13 -14.79 -15.94 22.05
N GLY A 14 -15.80 -15.53 21.28
CA GLY A 14 -16.18 -14.12 21.11
C GLY A 14 -15.30 -13.30 20.16
N ILE A 15 -14.24 -13.87 19.57
CA ILE A 15 -13.39 -13.20 18.57
C ILE A 15 -13.54 -13.89 17.22
N THR A 16 -14.32 -13.24 16.34
CA THR A 16 -14.53 -13.68 14.96
C THR A 16 -13.97 -12.65 14.00
N TYR A 17 -13.02 -13.06 13.16
CA TYR A 17 -12.54 -12.25 12.05
C TYR A 17 -13.40 -12.50 10.81
N ARG A 18 -13.71 -11.43 10.07
CA ARG A 18 -14.17 -11.52 8.69
C ARG A 18 -13.04 -11.04 7.78
N TYR A 19 -12.69 -11.83 6.77
CA TYR A 19 -11.68 -11.47 5.79
C TYR A 19 -12.18 -11.71 4.37
N PHE A 20 -11.69 -10.90 3.45
CA PHE A 20 -11.91 -11.04 2.01
C PHE A 20 -10.67 -11.66 1.38
N TYR A 21 -10.85 -12.51 0.37
CA TYR A 21 -9.72 -13.21 -0.23
C TYR A 21 -9.92 -13.42 -1.73
N SER A 22 -8.81 -13.43 -2.46
CA SER A 22 -8.72 -13.91 -3.84
C SER A 22 -7.54 -14.86 -3.93
N ARG A 23 -7.66 -15.93 -4.72
CA ARG A 23 -6.53 -16.84 -4.94
C ARG A 23 -5.58 -16.22 -5.97
N ALA A 24 -4.28 -16.31 -5.70
CA ALA A 24 -3.28 -15.96 -6.68
C ALA A 24 -3.46 -16.82 -7.95
N ALA A 25 -3.23 -16.22 -9.11
CA ALA A 25 -3.29 -16.93 -10.39
C ALA A 25 -2.16 -17.95 -10.53
N ARG A 26 -1.05 -17.75 -9.80
CA ARG A 26 0.11 -18.65 -9.76
C ARG A 26 0.53 -18.93 -8.32
N ALA A 27 1.03 -20.12 -8.07
CA ALA A 27 1.42 -20.58 -6.73
C ALA A 27 2.74 -19.96 -6.22
N ASP A 28 3.56 -19.40 -7.11
CA ASP A 28 4.86 -18.80 -6.79
C ASP A 28 4.79 -17.30 -6.51
N LEU A 29 3.60 -16.69 -6.63
CA LEU A 29 3.38 -15.31 -6.25
C LEU A 29 3.23 -15.19 -4.73
N PRO A 30 3.72 -14.09 -4.13
CA PRO A 30 3.52 -13.83 -2.71
C PRO A 30 2.03 -13.68 -2.37
N THR A 31 1.69 -13.86 -1.10
CA THR A 31 0.40 -13.45 -0.56
C THR A 31 0.52 -12.03 -0.02
N ILE A 32 -0.34 -11.12 -0.47
CA ILE A 32 -0.46 -9.77 0.09
C ILE A 32 -1.56 -9.81 1.16
N LEU A 33 -1.24 -9.37 2.37
CA LEU A 33 -2.18 -9.24 3.48
C LEU A 33 -2.44 -7.77 3.77
N PHE A 34 -3.70 -7.34 3.65
CA PHE A 34 -4.14 -6.02 4.09
C PHE A 34 -4.78 -6.13 5.48
N LEU A 35 -4.24 -5.38 6.44
CA LEU A 35 -4.77 -5.26 7.79
C LEU A 35 -5.21 -3.81 8.00
N HIS A 36 -6.41 -3.62 8.54
CA HIS A 36 -6.88 -2.32 9.00
C HIS A 36 -6.99 -2.31 10.53
N GLY A 37 -6.73 -1.16 11.14
CA GLY A 37 -7.07 -0.87 12.53
C GLY A 37 -8.29 0.04 12.62
N PHE A 38 -8.73 0.36 13.83
CA PHE A 38 -9.72 1.41 14.03
C PHE A 38 -9.11 2.79 13.72
N PRO A 39 -9.81 3.71 13.01
CA PRO A 39 -11.21 3.65 12.57
C PRO A 39 -11.43 3.12 11.14
N SER A 40 -10.38 2.59 10.48
CA SER A 40 -10.43 2.03 9.14
C SER A 40 -11.19 0.69 9.10
N THR A 41 -11.71 0.34 7.93
CA THR A 41 -12.40 -0.93 7.67
C THR A 41 -11.82 -1.61 6.44
N ALA A 42 -12.10 -2.91 6.26
CA ALA A 42 -11.70 -3.64 5.05
C ALA A 42 -12.24 -3.01 3.76
N ALA A 43 -13.27 -2.15 3.84
CA ALA A 43 -13.80 -1.41 2.69
C ALA A 43 -12.80 -0.41 2.09
N ASP A 44 -11.86 0.11 2.90
CA ASP A 44 -10.86 1.08 2.47
C ASP A 44 -9.87 0.46 1.48
N PHE A 45 -9.68 -0.86 1.56
CA PHE A 45 -8.82 -1.64 0.66
C PHE A 45 -9.56 -2.23 -0.55
N ARG A 46 -10.86 -1.95 -0.73
CA ARG A 46 -11.65 -2.53 -1.84
C ARG A 46 -10.99 -2.28 -3.21
N PRO A 47 -10.57 -1.06 -3.57
CA PRO A 47 -9.96 -0.81 -4.88
C PRO A 47 -8.69 -1.64 -5.12
N GLN A 48 -7.83 -1.77 -4.10
CA GLN A 48 -6.59 -2.53 -4.15
C GLN A 48 -6.87 -4.02 -4.30
N LEU A 49 -7.81 -4.55 -3.50
CA LEU A 49 -8.22 -5.94 -3.58
C LEU A 49 -8.81 -6.27 -4.97
N GLU A 50 -9.65 -5.41 -5.54
CA GLU A 50 -10.22 -5.60 -6.88
C GLU A 50 -9.16 -5.51 -7.97
N HIS A 51 -8.22 -4.56 -7.87
CA HIS A 51 -7.10 -4.41 -8.80
C HIS A 51 -6.23 -5.68 -8.85
N PHE A 52 -5.77 -6.16 -7.70
CA PHE A 52 -4.90 -7.33 -7.63
C PHE A 52 -5.65 -8.63 -7.97
N ALA A 53 -6.93 -8.76 -7.57
CA ALA A 53 -7.75 -9.91 -7.93
C ALA A 53 -8.00 -10.01 -9.44
N ALA A 54 -8.21 -8.89 -10.13
CA ALA A 54 -8.42 -8.87 -11.58
C ALA A 54 -7.16 -9.19 -12.38
N ARG A 55 -5.98 -8.80 -11.88
CA ARG A 55 -4.71 -8.98 -12.57
C ARG A 55 -4.04 -10.31 -12.27
N GLY A 56 -4.34 -10.93 -11.13
CA GLY A 56 -3.65 -12.15 -10.70
C GLY A 56 -2.15 -11.95 -10.45
N CYS A 57 -1.66 -10.71 -10.49
CA CYS A 57 -0.28 -10.28 -10.35
C CYS A 57 -0.20 -9.22 -9.25
N GLY A 58 0.83 -9.28 -8.40
CA GLY A 58 1.11 -8.29 -7.35
C GLY A 58 2.00 -7.13 -7.82
N GLU A 59 2.10 -6.89 -9.13
CA GLU A 59 3.04 -5.92 -9.71
C GLU A 59 2.37 -4.56 -9.95
N LEU A 60 3.16 -3.49 -9.80
CA LEU A 60 2.76 -2.12 -10.07
C LEU A 60 3.27 -1.73 -11.47
N GLU A 61 2.35 -1.72 -12.44
CA GLU A 61 2.61 -1.39 -13.85
C GLU A 61 2.57 0.12 -14.13
N VAL A 62 2.65 0.94 -13.08
CA VAL A 62 2.67 2.40 -13.15
C VAL A 62 3.94 2.93 -12.47
N PRO A 63 4.48 4.08 -12.88
CA PRO A 63 5.58 4.71 -12.16
C PRO A 63 5.19 4.96 -10.69
N VAL A 64 6.12 4.72 -9.77
CA VAL A 64 5.87 4.83 -8.33
C VAL A 64 6.81 5.87 -7.71
N LEU A 65 6.23 6.79 -6.94
CA LEU A 65 6.95 7.65 -6.00
C LEU A 65 6.57 7.26 -4.57
N ILE A 66 7.57 7.02 -3.73
CA ILE A 66 7.41 6.95 -2.27
C ILE A 66 8.11 8.16 -1.65
N VAL A 67 7.36 8.94 -0.86
CA VAL A 67 7.89 10.01 -0.02
C VAL A 67 7.90 9.50 1.42
N GLY A 68 9.08 9.09 1.89
CA GLY A 68 9.29 8.56 3.23
C GLY A 68 9.43 9.66 4.28
N PHE A 69 9.06 9.31 5.52
CA PHE A 69 9.06 10.22 6.66
C PHE A 69 10.27 9.92 7.55
N GLY A 70 11.30 10.76 7.50
CA GLY A 70 12.61 10.47 8.09
C GLY A 70 12.62 10.29 9.61
N ARG A 71 11.65 10.87 10.33
CA ARG A 71 11.53 10.79 11.80
C ARG A 71 10.36 9.92 12.26
N ASP A 72 9.68 9.22 11.35
CA ASP A 72 8.58 8.32 11.70
C ASP A 72 9.11 6.93 12.06
N GLU A 73 9.02 6.57 13.33
CA GLU A 73 9.43 5.26 13.83
C GLU A 73 8.40 4.15 13.56
N MET A 74 7.13 4.51 13.35
CA MET A 74 6.05 3.55 13.11
C MET A 74 6.00 3.13 11.65
N THR A 75 6.13 4.08 10.73
CA THR A 75 6.16 3.81 9.28
C THR A 75 7.54 4.11 8.69
N ALA A 76 8.57 3.52 9.30
CA ALA A 76 9.97 3.74 8.92
C ALA A 76 10.17 3.70 7.40
N ALA A 77 10.74 4.78 6.85
CA ALA A 77 10.84 4.97 5.40
C ALA A 77 11.53 3.81 4.67
N GLY A 78 12.57 3.22 5.28
CA GLY A 78 13.27 2.06 4.71
C GLY A 78 12.39 0.83 4.55
N LEU A 79 11.47 0.57 5.49
CA LEU A 79 10.51 -0.53 5.36
C LEU A 79 9.53 -0.28 4.21
N GLN A 80 9.10 0.96 4.01
CA GLN A 80 8.23 1.31 2.89
C GLN A 80 8.91 1.08 1.54
N ASP A 81 10.21 1.39 1.44
CA ASP A 81 11.03 1.12 0.25
C ASP A 81 11.13 -0.39 -0.02
N GLU A 82 11.61 -1.15 0.95
CA GLU A 82 11.80 -2.61 0.84
C GLU A 82 10.51 -3.34 0.47
N MET A 83 9.39 -2.93 1.06
CA MET A 83 8.08 -3.55 0.80
C MET A 83 7.52 -3.21 -0.58
N THR A 84 7.89 -2.06 -1.16
CA THR A 84 7.25 -1.56 -2.40
C THR A 84 8.12 -1.79 -3.64
N ARG A 85 9.42 -1.53 -3.55
CA ARG A 85 10.36 -1.54 -4.68
C ARG A 85 10.33 -2.83 -5.50
N PRO A 86 10.24 -4.05 -4.92
CA PRO A 86 10.22 -5.29 -5.70
C PRO A 86 9.04 -5.42 -6.66
N TRP A 87 7.95 -4.69 -6.40
CA TRP A 87 6.70 -4.74 -7.17
C TRP A 87 6.62 -3.67 -8.26
N ALA A 88 7.40 -2.59 -8.18
CA ALA A 88 7.39 -1.51 -9.17
C ALA A 88 8.09 -1.92 -10.46
N ARG A 89 7.33 -1.99 -11.57
CA ARG A 89 7.84 -2.40 -12.89
C ARG A 89 8.01 -1.25 -13.87
N ALA A 90 7.27 -0.16 -13.71
CA ALA A 90 7.28 0.98 -14.62
C ALA A 90 8.09 2.19 -14.10
N GLY A 91 9.02 1.97 -13.15
CA GLY A 91 9.85 3.00 -12.55
C GLY A 91 9.56 3.20 -11.06
N TYR A 92 10.61 3.52 -10.31
CA TYR A 92 10.55 3.66 -8.85
C TYR A 92 11.45 4.80 -8.38
N ARG A 93 10.87 5.79 -7.71
CA ARG A 93 11.56 6.89 -7.03
C ARG A 93 11.25 6.83 -5.54
N PHE A 94 12.29 6.92 -4.71
CA PHE A 94 12.16 6.95 -3.26
C PHE A 94 12.94 8.13 -2.72
N GLU A 95 12.24 9.00 -2.00
CA GLU A 95 12.76 10.24 -1.43
C GLU A 95 12.34 10.30 0.04
N VAL A 96 13.18 10.89 0.89
CA VAL A 96 12.90 10.99 2.33
C VAL A 96 12.99 12.44 2.75
N LEU A 97 11.94 12.95 3.37
CA LEU A 97 11.91 14.28 3.98
C LEU A 97 12.14 14.18 5.50
N ASP A 98 12.76 15.19 6.10
CA ASP A 98 13.03 15.24 7.56
C ASP A 98 11.77 15.60 8.37
N THR A 99 10.71 14.80 8.20
CA THR A 99 9.40 14.98 8.83
C THR A 99 9.04 13.81 9.73
N GLY A 100 8.15 14.06 10.69
CA GLY A 100 7.37 13.01 11.34
C GLY A 100 6.27 12.48 10.42
N HIS A 101 5.24 11.87 11.03
CA HIS A 101 4.20 11.11 10.32
C HIS A 101 3.44 11.91 9.26
N TRP A 102 3.29 13.23 9.44
CA TRP A 102 2.42 14.06 8.59
C TRP A 102 3.24 14.96 7.66
N VAL A 103 3.94 14.34 6.70
CA VAL A 103 4.87 15.03 5.77
C VAL A 103 4.26 16.23 5.04
N MET A 104 2.99 16.12 4.62
CA MET A 104 2.26 17.20 3.94
C MET A 104 2.03 18.44 4.83
N LEU A 105 1.97 18.25 6.15
CA LEU A 105 1.73 19.31 7.13
C LEU A 105 3.04 19.88 7.67
N GLU A 106 4.06 19.03 7.82
CA GLU A 106 5.36 19.40 8.39
C GLU A 106 6.28 20.05 7.34
N ASP A 107 6.26 19.57 6.10
CA ASP A 107 7.02 20.15 4.98
C ASP A 107 6.20 20.14 3.68
N ALA A 108 5.18 21.00 3.64
CA ALA A 108 4.32 21.17 2.47
C ALA A 108 5.12 21.55 1.20
N ALA A 109 6.17 22.38 1.34
CA ALA A 109 6.95 22.86 0.21
C ALA A 109 7.83 21.75 -0.38
N GLY A 110 8.55 21.00 0.46
CA GLY A 110 9.32 19.83 0.04
C GLY A 110 8.42 18.77 -0.57
N THR A 111 7.26 18.51 0.03
CA THR A 111 6.36 17.49 -0.50
C THR A 111 5.77 17.87 -1.85
N ASN A 112 5.28 19.10 -2.01
CA ASN A 112 4.72 19.58 -3.27
C ASN A 112 5.76 19.56 -4.39
N ARG A 113 7.01 19.97 -4.10
CA ARG A 113 8.11 19.90 -5.08
C ARG A 113 8.32 18.48 -5.61
N LEU A 114 8.38 17.49 -4.71
CA LEU A 114 8.57 16.09 -5.10
C LEU A 114 7.41 15.57 -5.95
N LEU A 115 6.18 15.97 -5.63
CA LEU A 115 5.00 15.61 -6.40
C LEU A 115 5.00 16.27 -7.79
N GLU A 116 5.32 17.55 -7.88
CA GLU A 116 5.41 18.30 -9.15
C GLU A 116 6.49 17.69 -10.04
N GLU A 117 7.72 17.51 -9.54
CA GLU A 117 8.83 16.90 -10.29
C GLU A 117 8.48 15.49 -10.79
N PHE A 118 7.78 14.70 -9.97
CA PHE A 118 7.37 13.36 -10.37
C PHE A 118 6.33 13.40 -11.49
N VAL A 119 5.28 14.21 -11.33
CA VAL A 119 4.20 14.35 -12.33
C VAL A 119 4.72 14.90 -13.65
N ASP A 120 5.57 15.94 -13.61
CA ASP A 120 6.18 16.52 -14.81
C ASP A 120 7.05 15.48 -15.54
N GLY A 121 7.72 14.60 -14.80
CA GLY A 121 8.50 13.49 -15.35
C GLY A 121 7.68 12.34 -15.97
N LEU A 122 6.35 12.34 -15.84
CA LEU A 122 5.46 11.36 -16.48
C LEU A 122 5.03 11.75 -17.90
N SER A 123 5.36 12.96 -18.35
CA SER A 123 4.94 13.54 -19.64
C SER A 123 5.81 13.14 -20.84
#